data_AF-A0A926WMY9-F1
#
_entry.id   AF-A0A926WMY9-F1
#
_cell.length_a   1.000
_cell.length_b   1.000
_cell.length_c   1.000
_cell.angle_alpha   90.00
_cell.angle_beta   90.00
_cell.angle_gamma   90.00
#
_symmetry.space_group_name_H-M   'P 1'
#
loop_
_entity.id
_entity.type
_entity.pdbx_description
1 polymer ?
#
loop_
_entity_poly.entity_id
_entity_poly.type
_entity_poly.pdbx_seq_one_letter_code
_entity_poly.pdbx_strand_id
1 'polypeptide(L)'
;MFQLWGLLVILITCPLLGAMPLIAWITYALKRQRLAQIGTGNISVSAAFYHGGKLVGILAVLSEAFKGIAAVSIARVFFREGSFWELIALIALVIGRYSLGRGAGTTNVVWGFLMHDPLIAGFVSLVAAIGFIILRSKETIKFGVLILFPLFVAILHFNDFPKIVAAFGLAGLLGWIYTQIPDDLNLPVEEADAQAQPMMQYLSGSEQTIITLDDEVEPEIFGAKAATLSQIKRWGYPVPKGWILAPFDDPGMLIDFLQPSSLSPLVVRSSAIGEDSEQASAAGQYETVLNVTSKL
;
A
#
# COMPACT_ATOMS: atom_id res chain seq x y z
N MET A 1 27.12 -23.97 22.83
CA MET A 1 25.85 -24.59 23.29
C MET A 1 24.70 -23.59 23.35
N PHE A 2 24.80 -22.48 24.09
CA PHE A 2 23.69 -21.52 24.26
C PHE A 2 23.16 -20.91 22.93
N GLN A 3 24.05 -20.62 21.98
CA GLN A 3 23.67 -20.10 20.65
C GLN A 3 22.96 -21.13 19.75
N LEU A 4 23.28 -22.42 19.88
CA LEU A 4 22.60 -23.50 19.13
C LEU A 4 21.17 -23.69 19.64
N TRP A 5 20.97 -23.58 20.95
CA TRP A 5 19.63 -23.53 21.54
C TRP A 5 18.88 -22.27 21.11
N GLY A 6 19.54 -21.12 21.05
CA GLY A 6 18.96 -19.87 20.52
C GLY A 6 18.47 -20.00 19.09
N LEU A 7 19.26 -20.64 18.20
CA LEU A 7 18.85 -20.94 16.83
C LEU A 7 17.56 -21.78 16.80
N LEU A 8 17.54 -22.90 17.53
CA LEU A 8 16.38 -23.79 17.56
C LEU A 8 15.14 -23.09 18.13
N VAL A 9 15.32 -22.28 19.17
CA VAL A 9 14.23 -21.48 19.73
C VAL A 9 13.70 -20.53 18.67
N ILE A 10 14.53 -19.71 18.02
CA ILE A 10 14.08 -18.79 16.97
C ILE A 10 13.33 -19.54 15.86
N LEU A 11 13.90 -20.62 15.33
CA LEU A 11 13.35 -21.36 14.20
C LEU A 11 12.05 -22.12 14.52
N ILE A 12 11.74 -22.35 15.79
CA ILE A 12 10.52 -23.04 16.21
C ILE A 12 9.50 -22.03 16.75
N THR A 13 9.90 -21.18 17.70
CA THR A 13 8.98 -20.30 18.40
C THR A 13 8.53 -19.12 17.55
N CYS A 14 9.41 -18.53 16.73
CA CYS A 14 9.01 -17.36 15.92
C CYS A 14 7.99 -17.72 14.83
N PRO A 15 8.12 -18.83 14.08
CA PRO A 15 7.07 -19.26 13.15
C PRO A 15 5.76 -19.60 13.87
N LEU A 16 5.81 -20.29 15.02
CA LEU A 16 4.60 -20.58 15.80
C LEU A 16 3.92 -19.30 16.29
N LEU A 17 4.69 -18.35 16.79
CA LEU A 17 4.23 -17.02 17.19
C LEU A 17 3.56 -16.29 16.02
N GLY A 18 4.20 -16.29 14.85
CA GLY A 18 3.64 -15.71 13.63
C GLY A 18 2.33 -16.36 13.20
N ALA A 19 2.26 -17.69 13.26
CA ALA A 19 1.08 -18.47 12.88
C ALA A 19 -0.12 -18.26 13.79
N MET A 20 0.04 -17.73 15.01
CA MET A 20 -1.08 -17.48 15.92
C MET A 20 -2.10 -16.50 15.31
N PRO A 21 -3.36 -16.93 15.09
CA PRO A 21 -4.38 -16.15 14.40
C PRO A 21 -5.09 -15.19 15.35
N LEU A 22 -4.33 -14.38 16.10
CA LEU A 22 -4.84 -13.45 17.11
C LEU A 22 -5.91 -12.51 16.55
N ILE A 23 -5.71 -11.99 15.34
CA ILE A 23 -6.71 -11.14 14.66
C ILE A 23 -8.04 -11.88 14.50
N ALA A 24 -8.01 -13.13 14.02
CA ALA A 24 -9.25 -13.89 13.83
C ALA A 24 -9.97 -14.15 15.16
N TRP A 25 -9.23 -14.42 16.23
CA TRP A 25 -9.81 -14.59 17.57
C TRP A 25 -10.43 -13.30 18.09
N ILE A 26 -9.74 -12.16 17.94
CA ILE A 26 -10.24 -10.83 18.35
C ILE A 26 -11.52 -10.49 17.57
N THR A 27 -11.49 -10.62 16.23
CA THR A 27 -12.66 -10.32 15.38
C THR A 27 -13.83 -11.24 15.70
N TYR A 28 -13.58 -12.55 15.87
CA TYR A 28 -14.64 -13.49 16.23
C TYR A 28 -15.23 -13.20 17.62
N ALA A 29 -14.39 -12.87 18.61
CA ALA A 29 -14.85 -12.57 19.95
C ALA A 29 -15.75 -11.31 19.99
N LEU A 30 -15.41 -10.28 19.23
CA LEU A 30 -16.09 -8.98 19.29
C LEU A 30 -17.23 -8.84 18.28
N LYS A 31 -17.11 -9.42 17.09
CA LYS A 31 -18.06 -9.26 15.98
C LYS A 31 -18.70 -10.57 15.53
N ARG A 32 -18.29 -11.72 16.08
CA ARG A 32 -18.76 -13.07 15.68
C ARG A 32 -18.57 -13.40 14.19
N GLN A 33 -17.71 -12.65 13.51
CA GLN A 33 -17.38 -12.85 12.11
C GLN A 33 -16.11 -13.69 11.98
N ARG A 34 -16.06 -14.50 10.92
CA ARG A 34 -14.91 -15.34 10.59
C ARG A 34 -14.20 -14.75 9.36
N LEU A 35 -13.12 -14.01 9.60
CA LEU A 35 -12.34 -13.34 8.54
C LEU A 35 -11.91 -14.28 7.40
N ALA A 36 -11.57 -15.54 7.71
CA ALA A 36 -11.19 -16.53 6.72
C ALA A 36 -12.32 -16.94 5.73
N GLN A 37 -13.56 -16.50 5.96
CA GLN A 37 -14.76 -16.85 5.17
C GLN A 37 -15.42 -15.63 4.52
N ILE A 38 -14.86 -14.42 4.68
CA ILE A 38 -15.46 -13.17 4.19
C ILE A 38 -14.40 -12.30 3.48
N GLY A 39 -14.86 -11.43 2.59
CA GLY A 39 -13.97 -10.56 1.81
C GLY A 39 -12.94 -11.36 1.01
N THR A 40 -11.67 -11.00 1.16
CA THR A 40 -10.54 -11.70 0.53
C THR A 40 -10.18 -13.04 1.19
N GLY A 41 -10.74 -13.33 2.37
CA GLY A 41 -10.34 -14.47 3.21
C GLY A 41 -9.03 -14.26 3.97
N ASN A 42 -8.39 -13.09 3.87
CA ASN A 42 -7.15 -12.79 4.58
C ASN A 42 -7.42 -12.50 6.06
N ILE A 43 -6.55 -13.04 6.93
CA ILE A 43 -6.55 -12.69 8.35
C ILE A 43 -5.50 -11.59 8.54
N SER A 44 -5.79 -10.38 8.06
CA SER A 44 -4.88 -9.22 8.06
C SER A 44 -5.39 -8.10 8.97
N VAL A 45 -4.53 -7.11 9.23
CA VAL A 45 -4.93 -5.88 9.96
C VAL A 45 -5.95 -5.08 9.15
N SER A 46 -5.75 -4.96 7.84
CA SER A 46 -6.68 -4.29 6.93
C SER A 46 -8.06 -4.96 6.94
N ALA A 47 -8.13 -6.29 6.84
CA ALA A 47 -9.39 -7.04 6.94
C ALA A 47 -10.07 -6.85 8.31
N ALA A 48 -9.30 -6.71 9.39
CA ALA A 48 -9.83 -6.45 10.73
C ALA A 48 -10.47 -5.06 10.83
N PHE A 49 -9.88 -4.03 10.21
CA PHE A 49 -10.53 -2.72 10.10
C PHE A 49 -11.75 -2.77 9.20
N TYR A 50 -11.62 -3.41 8.03
CA TYR A 50 -12.66 -3.46 7.01
C TYR A 50 -13.93 -4.15 7.53
N HIS A 51 -13.81 -5.35 8.10
CA HIS A 51 -14.97 -6.11 8.58
C HIS A 51 -15.32 -5.84 10.05
N GLY A 52 -14.32 -5.52 10.88
CA GLY A 52 -14.48 -5.39 12.33
C GLY A 52 -14.59 -3.95 12.85
N GLY A 53 -14.37 -2.94 11.99
CA GLY A 53 -14.38 -1.54 12.37
C GLY A 53 -13.15 -1.10 13.19
N LYS A 54 -13.16 0.16 13.63
CA LYS A 54 -11.99 0.83 14.21
C LYS A 54 -11.42 0.11 15.44
N LEU A 55 -12.27 -0.32 16.37
CA LEU A 55 -11.82 -0.96 17.61
C LEU A 55 -11.14 -2.30 17.36
N VAL A 56 -11.73 -3.15 16.52
CA VAL A 56 -11.15 -4.46 16.17
C VAL A 56 -9.84 -4.27 15.41
N GLY A 57 -9.79 -3.31 14.48
CA GLY A 57 -8.57 -2.96 13.76
C GLY A 57 -7.44 -2.47 14.66
N ILE A 58 -7.71 -1.60 15.65
CA ILE A 58 -6.69 -1.14 16.61
C ILE A 58 -6.15 -2.33 17.43
N LEU A 59 -7.03 -3.21 17.93
CA LEU A 59 -6.61 -4.40 18.67
C LEU A 59 -5.79 -5.35 17.78
N ALA A 60 -6.15 -5.46 16.50
CA ALA A 60 -5.38 -6.22 15.53
C ALA A 60 -3.97 -5.64 15.36
N VAL A 61 -3.83 -4.32 15.16
CA VAL A 61 -2.52 -3.63 15.10
C VAL A 61 -1.68 -3.93 16.35
N LEU A 62 -2.24 -3.74 17.54
CA LEU A 62 -1.53 -3.98 18.80
C LEU A 62 -1.08 -5.43 18.93
N SER A 63 -1.93 -6.40 18.54
CA SER A 63 -1.59 -7.82 18.61
C SER A 63 -0.46 -8.20 17.64
N GLU A 64 -0.44 -7.64 16.43
CA GLU A 64 0.62 -7.92 15.45
C GLU A 64 1.92 -7.19 15.79
N ALA A 65 1.83 -5.95 16.28
CA ALA A 65 2.94 -5.18 16.81
C ALA A 65 3.63 -5.92 17.96
N PHE A 66 2.85 -6.42 18.92
CA PHE A 66 3.34 -7.22 20.04
C PHE A 66 4.11 -8.46 19.55
N LYS A 67 3.58 -9.19 18.57
CA LYS A 67 4.27 -10.36 18.00
C LYS A 67 5.62 -9.99 17.37
N GLY A 68 5.69 -8.87 16.65
CA GLY A 68 6.95 -8.36 16.09
C GLY A 68 8.00 -8.05 17.14
N ILE A 69 7.62 -7.28 18.17
CA ILE A 69 8.46 -6.93 19.32
C ILE A 69 8.90 -8.19 20.10
N ALA A 70 7.98 -9.13 20.31
CA ALA A 70 8.26 -10.38 20.99
C ALA A 70 9.29 -11.24 20.24
N ALA A 71 9.23 -11.29 18.90
CA ALA A 71 10.22 -12.04 18.11
C ALA A 71 11.64 -11.51 18.29
N VAL A 72 11.80 -10.18 18.27
CA VAL A 72 13.09 -9.51 18.51
C VAL A 72 13.55 -9.72 19.95
N SER A 73 12.63 -9.61 20.91
CA SER A 73 12.93 -9.86 22.32
C SER A 73 13.41 -11.29 22.56
N ILE A 74 12.79 -12.29 21.93
CA ILE A 74 13.21 -13.69 22.00
C ILE A 74 14.63 -13.85 21.45
N ALA A 75 14.96 -13.21 20.32
CA ALA A 75 16.31 -13.27 19.76
C ALA A 75 17.36 -12.68 20.73
N ARG A 76 17.04 -11.57 21.39
CA ARG A 76 17.92 -10.89 22.36
C ARG A 76 18.23 -11.71 23.62
N VAL A 77 17.39 -12.70 23.96
CA VAL A 77 17.68 -13.62 25.08
C VAL A 77 18.92 -14.46 24.80
N PHE A 78 19.18 -14.80 23.54
CA PHE A 78 20.25 -15.72 23.14
C PHE A 78 21.40 -15.06 22.40
N PHE A 79 21.14 -13.92 21.75
CA PHE A 79 22.08 -13.21 20.89
C PHE A 79 22.21 -11.75 21.32
N ARG A 80 23.31 -11.12 20.88
CA ARG A 80 23.55 -9.70 21.20
C ARG A 80 22.50 -8.81 20.54
N GLU A 81 22.16 -7.73 21.24
CA GLU A 81 21.29 -6.68 20.72
C GLU A 81 21.84 -6.11 19.41
N GLY A 82 20.95 -5.87 18.45
CA GLY A 82 21.28 -5.35 17.13
C GLY A 82 21.97 -6.36 16.22
N SER A 83 22.00 -7.65 16.59
CA SER A 83 22.54 -8.71 15.72
C SER A 83 21.57 -9.10 14.61
N PHE A 84 22.12 -9.68 13.54
CA PHE A 84 21.32 -10.18 12.40
C PHE A 84 20.27 -11.25 12.80
N TRP A 85 20.45 -11.92 13.95
CA TRP A 85 19.49 -12.89 14.48
C TRP A 85 18.10 -12.30 14.75
N GLU A 86 18.02 -11.01 15.07
CA GLU A 86 16.74 -10.31 15.22
C GLU A 86 15.99 -10.27 13.87
N LEU A 87 16.70 -10.06 12.76
CA LEU A 87 16.12 -10.13 11.41
C LEU A 87 15.73 -11.55 11.02
N ILE A 88 16.54 -12.56 11.37
CA ILE A 88 16.18 -13.98 11.17
C ILE A 88 14.91 -14.34 11.95
N ALA A 89 14.74 -13.83 13.17
CA ALA A 89 13.53 -14.04 13.95
C ALA A 89 12.30 -13.40 13.29
N LEU A 90 12.44 -12.21 12.69
CA LEU A 90 11.37 -11.58 11.93
C LEU A 90 11.03 -12.35 10.65
N ILE A 91 12.03 -12.86 9.93
CA ILE A 91 11.81 -13.74 8.76
C ILE A 91 11.02 -14.98 9.18
N ALA A 92 11.45 -15.67 10.22
CA ALA A 92 10.79 -16.87 10.73
C ALA A 92 9.35 -16.57 11.16
N LEU A 93 9.11 -15.43 11.81
CA LEU A 93 7.78 -14.96 12.17
C LEU A 93 6.90 -14.71 10.94
N VAL A 94 7.43 -14.04 9.91
CA VAL A 94 6.69 -13.75 8.67
C VAL A 94 6.31 -15.05 7.94
N ILE A 95 7.22 -16.02 7.87
CA ILE A 95 6.94 -17.35 7.30
C ILE A 95 5.75 -18.01 8.03
N GLY A 96 5.78 -18.00 9.37
CA GLY A 96 4.67 -18.50 10.18
C GLY A 96 3.37 -17.73 9.97
N ARG A 97 3.46 -16.40 9.83
CA ARG A 97 2.30 -15.54 9.62
C ARG A 97 1.60 -15.80 8.29
N TYR A 98 2.39 -16.02 7.24
CA TYR A 98 1.90 -16.31 5.91
C TYR A 98 1.26 -17.70 5.84
N SER A 99 1.88 -18.72 6.44
CA SER A 99 1.46 -20.12 6.29
C SER A 99 0.04 -20.42 6.81
N LEU A 100 -0.37 -19.82 7.94
CA LEU A 100 -1.71 -20.03 8.50
C LEU A 100 -2.67 -18.88 8.22
N GLY A 101 -2.20 -17.64 8.36
CA GLY A 101 -3.08 -16.46 8.37
C GLY A 101 -3.21 -15.76 7.03
N ARG A 102 -2.47 -16.20 5.99
CA ARG A 102 -2.37 -15.52 4.68
C ARG A 102 -2.10 -14.02 4.79
N GLY A 103 -1.41 -13.60 5.85
CA GLY A 103 -1.04 -12.21 6.08
C GLY A 103 0.41 -11.98 5.70
N ALA A 104 0.73 -10.83 5.10
CA ALA A 104 2.10 -10.47 4.75
C ALA A 104 3.03 -10.27 5.96
N GLY A 105 2.49 -9.94 7.14
CA GLY A 105 3.29 -9.70 8.34
C GLY A 105 3.97 -8.33 8.40
N THR A 106 3.50 -7.37 7.60
CA THR A 106 4.06 -6.01 7.50
C THR A 106 4.10 -5.30 8.85
N THR A 107 3.00 -5.32 9.60
CA THR A 107 2.92 -4.73 10.95
C THR A 107 3.89 -5.40 11.90
N ASN A 108 4.05 -6.73 11.83
CA ASN A 108 5.04 -7.43 12.67
C ASN A 108 6.46 -6.97 12.36
N VAL A 109 6.80 -6.87 11.07
CA VAL A 109 8.13 -6.44 10.62
C VAL A 109 8.38 -4.99 10.98
N VAL A 110 7.45 -4.06 10.76
CA VAL A 110 7.61 -2.64 11.10
C VAL A 110 7.92 -2.47 12.59
N TRP A 111 7.13 -3.08 13.47
CA TRP A 111 7.32 -2.93 14.92
C TRP A 111 8.52 -3.70 15.46
N GLY A 112 8.80 -4.88 14.93
CA GLY A 112 10.01 -5.62 15.25
C GLY A 112 11.27 -4.88 14.78
N PHE A 113 11.27 -4.38 13.55
CA PHE A 113 12.39 -3.64 12.99
C PHE A 113 12.60 -2.29 13.67
N LEU A 114 11.52 -1.61 14.09
CA LEU A 114 11.61 -0.42 14.95
C LEU A 114 12.35 -0.71 16.27
N MET A 115 12.16 -1.89 16.85
CA MET A 115 12.92 -2.32 18.03
C MET A 115 14.37 -2.67 17.68
N HIS A 116 14.61 -3.29 16.51
CA HIS A 116 15.93 -3.70 16.03
C HIS A 116 16.85 -2.51 15.73
N ASP A 117 16.38 -1.58 14.89
CA ASP A 117 17.10 -0.40 14.46
C ASP A 117 16.12 0.79 14.36
N PRO A 118 15.91 1.53 15.47
CA PRO A 118 14.97 2.65 15.52
C PRO A 118 15.32 3.77 14.53
N LEU A 119 16.60 3.96 14.23
CA LEU A 119 17.07 5.04 13.37
C LEU A 119 16.67 4.78 11.91
N ILE A 120 16.96 3.58 11.40
CA ILE A 120 16.57 3.20 10.04
C ILE A 120 15.04 3.13 9.94
N ALA A 121 14.37 2.52 10.93
CA ALA A 121 12.91 2.42 10.94
C ALA A 121 12.25 3.80 10.90
N GLY A 122 12.73 4.75 11.72
CA GLY A 122 12.22 6.13 11.73
C GLY A 122 12.43 6.84 10.41
N PHE A 123 13.63 6.75 9.83
CA PHE A 123 13.94 7.40 8.56
C PHE A 123 13.14 6.83 7.39
N VAL A 124 13.07 5.50 7.25
CA VAL A 124 12.29 4.83 6.22
C VAL A 124 10.80 5.17 6.36
N SER A 125 10.28 5.22 7.59
CA SER A 125 8.88 5.59 7.85
C SER A 125 8.60 7.04 7.45
N LEU A 126 9.53 7.96 7.71
CA LEU A 126 9.42 9.36 7.30
C LEU A 126 9.41 9.50 5.77
N VAL A 127 10.34 8.83 5.08
CA VAL A 127 10.39 8.83 3.60
C VAL A 127 9.13 8.22 3.02
N ALA A 128 8.62 7.12 3.59
CA ALA A 128 7.38 6.50 3.18
C ALA A 128 6.17 7.43 3.37
N ALA A 129 6.10 8.14 4.50
CA ALA A 129 5.02 9.09 4.78
C ALA A 129 5.03 10.29 3.82
N ILE A 130 6.20 10.90 3.59
CA ILE A 130 6.37 11.99 2.62
C ILE A 130 6.04 11.50 1.21
N GLY A 131 6.58 10.34 0.83
CA GLY A 131 6.30 9.74 -0.46
C GLY A 131 4.81 9.45 -0.66
N PHE A 132 4.12 8.96 0.36
CA PHE A 132 2.67 8.70 0.29
C PHE A 132 1.87 9.99 0.11
N ILE A 133 2.25 11.07 0.80
CA ILE A 133 1.61 12.38 0.64
C ILE A 133 1.78 12.92 -0.79
N ILE A 134 2.95 12.73 -1.41
CA ILE A 134 3.27 13.25 -2.74
C ILE A 134 2.70 12.37 -3.85
N LEU A 135 3.00 11.07 -3.83
CA LEU A 135 2.68 10.15 -4.92
C LEU A 135 1.26 9.60 -4.82
N ARG A 136 0.65 9.63 -3.64
CA ARG A 136 -0.69 9.06 -3.33
C ARG A 136 -0.91 7.62 -3.80
N SER A 137 0.16 6.90 -4.15
CA SER A 137 0.12 5.52 -4.62
C SER A 137 0.64 4.57 -3.55
N LYS A 138 -0.26 3.78 -2.97
CA LYS A 138 0.07 2.75 -1.98
C LYS A 138 1.06 1.73 -2.53
N GLU A 139 0.94 1.35 -3.79
CA GLU A 139 1.74 0.28 -4.39
C GLU A 139 3.19 0.74 -4.58
N THR A 140 3.38 1.95 -5.11
CA THR A 140 4.70 2.56 -5.27
C THR A 140 5.40 2.71 -3.93
N ILE A 141 4.70 3.15 -2.89
CA ILE A 141 5.28 3.29 -1.55
C ILE A 141 5.59 1.92 -0.93
N LYS A 142 4.68 0.95 -1.06
CA LYS A 142 4.86 -0.42 -0.56
C LYS A 142 6.15 -1.06 -1.09
N PHE A 143 6.39 -1.01 -2.40
CA PHE A 143 7.60 -1.57 -3.00
C PHE A 143 8.83 -0.67 -2.82
N GLY A 144 8.65 0.65 -2.82
CA GLY A 144 9.71 1.60 -2.52
C GLY A 144 10.33 1.37 -1.14
N VAL A 145 9.51 1.12 -0.12
CA VAL A 145 9.98 0.78 1.24
C VAL A 145 10.80 -0.51 1.25
N LEU A 146 10.39 -1.54 0.51
CA LEU A 146 11.13 -2.81 0.44
C LEU A 146 12.52 -2.67 -0.22
N ILE A 147 12.71 -1.65 -1.05
CA ILE A 147 14.02 -1.33 -1.65
C ILE A 147 14.84 -0.45 -0.70
N LEU A 148 14.21 0.58 -0.14
CA LEU A 148 14.89 1.57 0.69
C LEU A 148 15.42 0.97 2.00
N PHE A 149 14.63 0.14 2.69
CA PHE A 149 15.04 -0.38 3.99
C PHE A 149 16.33 -1.22 3.94
N PRO A 150 16.48 -2.26 3.08
CA PRO A 150 17.71 -3.05 3.08
C PRO A 150 18.90 -2.26 2.53
N LEU A 151 18.65 -1.25 1.67
CA LEU A 151 19.68 -0.33 1.19
C LEU A 151 20.25 0.52 2.33
N PHE A 152 19.40 1.09 3.20
CA PHE A 152 19.88 1.83 4.36
C PHE A 152 20.61 0.93 5.36
N VAL A 153 20.18 -0.32 5.54
CA VAL A 153 20.93 -1.30 6.33
C VAL A 153 22.31 -1.55 5.70
N ALA A 154 22.39 -1.71 4.39
CA ALA A 154 23.66 -1.90 3.68
C ALA A 154 24.62 -0.71 3.82
N ILE A 155 24.09 0.51 3.81
CA ILE A 155 24.90 1.73 3.95
C ILE A 155 25.40 1.90 5.39
N LEU A 156 24.50 1.80 6.38
CA LEU A 156 24.83 2.10 7.77
C LEU A 156 25.55 0.95 8.49
N HIS A 157 25.30 -0.29 8.07
CA HIS A 157 25.92 -1.50 8.63
C HIS A 157 26.79 -2.22 7.59
N PHE A 158 27.51 -1.47 6.74
CA PHE A 158 28.29 -2.01 5.62
C PHE A 158 29.31 -3.10 6.01
N ASN A 159 29.79 -3.09 7.27
CA ASN A 159 30.72 -4.09 7.81
C ASN A 159 30.04 -5.39 8.30
N ASP A 160 28.71 -5.40 8.45
CA ASP A 160 27.93 -6.53 8.98
C ASP A 160 27.20 -7.24 7.83
N PHE A 161 27.97 -7.96 7.01
CA PHE A 161 27.45 -8.67 5.83
C PHE A 161 26.26 -9.61 6.15
N PRO A 162 26.26 -10.41 7.24
CA PRO A 162 25.12 -11.24 7.62
C PRO A 162 23.83 -10.42 7.85
N LYS A 163 23.93 -9.24 8.48
CA LYS A 163 22.78 -8.36 8.69
C LYS A 163 22.22 -7.83 7.38
N ILE A 164 23.10 -7.44 6.45
CA ILE A 164 22.71 -6.98 5.12
C ILE A 164 21.95 -8.08 4.37
N VAL A 165 22.51 -9.28 4.33
CA VAL A 165 21.86 -10.44 3.67
C VAL A 165 20.51 -10.74 4.30
N ALA A 166 20.40 -10.72 5.63
CA ALA A 166 19.14 -10.94 6.33
C ALA A 166 18.10 -9.83 6.03
N ALA A 167 18.52 -8.57 5.93
CA ALA A 167 17.64 -7.46 5.54
C ALA A 167 17.10 -7.64 4.11
N PHE A 168 17.96 -7.92 3.14
CA PHE A 168 17.53 -8.20 1.77
C PHE A 168 16.64 -9.46 1.70
N GLY A 169 16.94 -10.50 2.47
CA GLY A 169 16.12 -11.71 2.56
C GLY A 169 14.72 -11.41 3.12
N LEU A 170 14.62 -10.60 4.17
CA LEU A 170 13.33 -10.17 4.74
C LEU A 170 12.54 -9.30 3.75
N ALA A 171 13.20 -8.36 3.07
CA ALA A 171 12.59 -7.54 2.02
C ALA A 171 12.04 -8.38 0.88
N GLY A 172 12.86 -9.31 0.37
CA GLY A 172 12.49 -10.22 -0.71
C GLY A 172 11.34 -11.15 -0.32
N LEU A 173 11.33 -11.67 0.91
CA LEU A 173 10.23 -12.49 1.41
C LEU A 173 8.91 -11.70 1.45
N LEU A 174 8.92 -10.48 2.01
CA LEU A 174 7.73 -9.63 2.03
C LEU A 174 7.26 -9.28 0.62
N GLY A 175 8.18 -8.91 -0.27
CA GLY A 175 7.88 -8.60 -1.67
C GLY A 175 7.25 -9.79 -2.40
N TRP A 176 7.78 -11.00 -2.18
CA TRP A 176 7.18 -12.21 -2.73
C TRP A 176 5.79 -12.48 -2.14
N ILE A 177 5.59 -12.35 -0.83
CA ILE A 177 4.26 -12.56 -0.24
C ILE A 177 3.24 -11.54 -0.78
N TYR A 178 3.63 -10.29 -1.01
CA TYR A 178 2.74 -9.28 -1.60
C TYR A 178 2.20 -9.66 -2.97
N THR A 179 2.91 -10.48 -3.75
CA THR A 179 2.41 -10.96 -5.05
C THR A 179 1.51 -12.17 -4.94
N GLN A 180 1.46 -12.83 -3.77
CA GLN A 180 0.66 -14.03 -3.55
C GLN A 180 -0.68 -13.75 -2.86
N ILE A 181 -0.81 -12.63 -2.15
CA ILE A 181 -2.01 -12.31 -1.36
C ILE A 181 -2.86 -11.21 -2.03
N PRO A 182 -4.19 -11.35 -2.05
CA PRO A 182 -5.08 -10.26 -2.46
C PRO A 182 -5.00 -9.08 -1.48
N ASP A 183 -5.22 -7.86 -1.95
CA ASP A 183 -5.20 -6.65 -1.12
C ASP A 183 -6.62 -6.29 -0.66
N ASP A 184 -6.84 -6.25 0.67
CA ASP A 184 -8.15 -5.90 1.25
C ASP A 184 -8.55 -4.45 0.98
N LEU A 185 -7.58 -3.57 0.72
CA LEU A 185 -7.84 -2.18 0.37
C LEU A 185 -8.41 -2.01 -1.05
N ASN A 186 -8.51 -3.09 -1.83
CA ASN A 186 -9.20 -3.08 -3.13
C ASN A 186 -10.68 -3.47 -3.03
N LEU A 187 -11.17 -3.83 -1.84
CA LEU A 187 -12.58 -4.14 -1.63
C LEU A 187 -13.45 -2.87 -1.71
N PRO A 188 -14.73 -2.97 -2.14
CA PRO A 188 -15.64 -1.83 -2.19
C PRO A 188 -15.77 -1.15 -0.83
N VAL A 189 -15.69 0.18 -0.79
CA VAL A 189 -15.72 0.94 0.47
C VAL A 189 -17.11 0.84 1.13
N GLU A 190 -18.17 0.72 0.33
CA GLU A 190 -19.56 0.65 0.78
C GLU A 190 -19.85 -0.58 1.63
N GLU A 191 -19.12 -1.67 1.37
CA GLU A 191 -19.23 -2.95 2.10
C GLU A 191 -18.41 -2.97 3.40
N ALA A 192 -17.55 -1.96 3.63
CA ALA A 192 -16.77 -1.84 4.86
C ALA A 192 -17.65 -1.43 6.06
N ASP A 193 -17.21 -1.78 7.28
CA ASP A 193 -17.81 -1.28 8.52
C ASP A 193 -17.83 0.26 8.50
N ALA A 194 -18.98 0.85 8.86
CA ALA A 194 -19.22 2.29 8.76
C ALA A 194 -18.15 3.15 9.46
N GLN A 195 -17.53 2.64 10.52
CA GLN A 195 -16.46 3.37 11.23
C GLN A 195 -15.13 3.37 10.48
N ALA A 196 -14.92 2.41 9.56
CA ALA A 196 -13.71 2.25 8.79
C ALA A 196 -13.80 2.88 7.39
N GLN A 197 -15.00 3.16 6.88
CA GLN A 197 -15.22 3.71 5.53
C GLN A 197 -14.37 4.93 5.17
N PRO A 198 -14.29 6.01 6.00
CA PRO A 198 -13.47 7.18 5.64
C PRO A 198 -11.99 6.84 5.51
N MET A 199 -11.50 5.93 6.35
CA MET A 199 -10.11 5.48 6.32
C MET A 199 -9.85 4.56 5.12
N MET A 200 -10.78 3.68 4.78
CA MET A 200 -10.68 2.81 3.60
C MET A 200 -10.68 3.64 2.31
N GLN A 201 -11.51 4.69 2.24
CA GLN A 201 -11.56 5.60 1.10
C GLN A 201 -10.22 6.32 0.89
N TYR A 202 -9.63 6.82 1.97
CA TYR A 202 -8.31 7.47 1.91
C TYR A 202 -7.18 6.50 1.53
N LEU A 203 -7.15 5.30 2.14
CA LEU A 203 -6.07 4.32 1.95
C LEU A 203 -6.15 3.56 0.62
N SER A 204 -7.35 3.34 0.08
CA SER A 204 -7.55 2.72 -1.23
C SER A 204 -7.11 3.63 -2.37
N GLY A 205 -6.96 4.95 -2.12
CA GLY A 205 -6.71 5.94 -3.16
C GLY A 205 -7.97 6.30 -3.95
N SER A 206 -9.15 5.85 -3.52
CA SER A 206 -10.44 6.16 -4.17
C SER A 206 -10.89 7.62 -4.01
N GLU A 207 -10.07 8.47 -3.36
CA GLU A 207 -10.17 9.94 -3.49
C GLU A 207 -9.68 10.46 -4.85
N GLN A 208 -9.28 9.59 -5.79
CA GLN A 208 -9.34 9.94 -7.21
C GLN A 208 -10.80 10.06 -7.60
N THR A 209 -11.40 11.18 -7.19
CA THR A 209 -12.70 11.62 -7.66
C THR A 209 -12.52 11.78 -9.15
N ILE A 210 -13.15 10.92 -9.94
CA ILE A 210 -13.08 10.99 -11.40
C ILE A 210 -13.55 12.39 -11.80
N ILE A 211 -12.62 13.25 -12.19
CA ILE A 211 -12.92 14.64 -12.53
C ILE A 211 -13.62 14.63 -13.88
N THR A 212 -14.75 15.29 -13.95
CA THR A 212 -15.58 15.38 -15.14
C THR A 212 -15.51 16.79 -15.72
N LEU A 213 -15.90 16.93 -16.98
CA LEU A 213 -16.11 18.26 -17.57
C LEU A 213 -17.29 19.02 -16.95
N ASP A 214 -18.06 18.41 -16.04
CA ASP A 214 -19.13 19.10 -15.31
C ASP A 214 -18.59 19.83 -14.06
N ASP A 215 -17.38 19.51 -13.63
CA ASP A 215 -16.72 20.09 -12.45
C ASP A 215 -16.05 21.43 -12.77
N GLU A 216 -15.74 22.22 -11.73
CA GLU A 216 -14.85 23.37 -11.87
C GLU A 216 -13.40 22.91 -11.99
N VAL A 217 -12.73 23.33 -13.07
CA VAL A 217 -11.40 22.83 -13.45
C VAL A 217 -10.43 24.01 -13.49
N GLU A 218 -9.37 23.93 -12.68
CA GLU A 218 -8.31 24.94 -12.64
C GLU A 218 -7.32 24.76 -13.80
N PRO A 219 -7.12 25.78 -14.66
CA PRO A 219 -6.24 25.68 -15.84
C PRO A 219 -4.76 25.51 -15.47
N GLU A 220 -4.33 25.96 -14.29
CA GLU A 220 -2.96 25.80 -13.77
C GLU A 220 -2.62 24.35 -13.44
N ILE A 221 -3.63 23.51 -13.19
CA ILE A 221 -3.45 22.10 -12.83
C ILE A 221 -3.77 21.18 -14.01
N PHE A 222 -4.88 21.45 -14.71
CA PHE A 222 -5.44 20.56 -15.73
C PHE A 222 -5.23 21.03 -17.17
N GLY A 223 -4.56 22.17 -17.35
CA GLY A 223 -4.33 22.79 -18.66
C GLY A 223 -5.55 23.55 -19.18
N ALA A 224 -5.27 24.48 -20.10
CA ALA A 224 -6.27 25.44 -20.58
C ALA A 224 -7.43 24.78 -21.34
N LYS A 225 -7.17 23.69 -22.07
CA LYS A 225 -8.18 22.99 -22.89
C LYS A 225 -9.25 22.33 -22.03
N ALA A 226 -8.83 21.59 -21.00
CA ALA A 226 -9.73 20.93 -20.07
C ALA A 226 -10.58 21.97 -19.32
N ALA A 227 -9.95 23.05 -18.82
CA ALA A 227 -10.64 24.14 -18.13
C ALA A 227 -11.66 24.85 -19.04
N THR A 228 -11.28 25.16 -20.28
CA THR A 228 -12.16 25.81 -21.26
C THR A 228 -13.34 24.91 -21.64
N LEU A 229 -13.11 23.61 -21.87
CA LEU A 229 -14.17 22.66 -22.18
C LEU A 229 -15.15 22.50 -21.01
N SER A 230 -14.64 22.41 -19.78
CA SER A 230 -15.48 22.38 -18.57
C SER A 230 -16.33 23.64 -18.48
N GLN A 231 -15.72 24.82 -18.64
CA GLN A 231 -16.41 26.11 -18.54
C GLN A 231 -17.53 26.23 -19.58
N ILE A 232 -17.23 25.93 -20.85
CA ILE A 232 -18.21 26.00 -21.95
C ILE A 232 -19.35 24.99 -21.74
N LYS A 233 -19.05 23.78 -21.25
CA LYS A 233 -20.07 22.79 -20.90
C LYS A 233 -20.98 23.29 -19.78
N ARG A 234 -20.42 23.86 -18.70
CA ARG A 234 -21.17 24.45 -17.59
C ARG A 234 -22.01 25.65 -18.01
N TRP A 235 -21.62 26.37 -19.06
CA TRP A 235 -22.44 27.41 -19.70
C TRP A 235 -23.60 26.86 -20.55
N GLY A 236 -23.77 25.55 -20.65
CA GLY A 236 -24.88 24.91 -21.35
C GLY A 236 -24.65 24.68 -22.85
N TYR A 237 -23.43 24.91 -23.35
CA TYR A 237 -23.09 24.55 -24.73
C TYR A 237 -22.99 23.04 -24.89
N PRO A 238 -23.26 22.50 -26.09
CA PRO A 238 -23.21 21.07 -26.36
C PRO A 238 -21.75 20.58 -26.41
N VAL A 239 -21.23 20.19 -25.25
CA VAL A 239 -19.93 19.53 -25.10
C VAL A 239 -20.15 18.05 -24.76
N PRO A 240 -19.48 17.11 -25.46
CA PRO A 240 -19.56 15.69 -25.12
C PRO A 240 -19.23 15.42 -23.65
N LYS A 241 -19.74 14.32 -23.09
CA LYS A 241 -19.29 13.85 -21.79
C LYS A 241 -17.79 13.57 -21.86
N GLY A 242 -17.06 14.03 -20.85
CA GLY A 242 -15.62 13.92 -20.81
C GLY A 242 -15.14 13.90 -19.38
N TRP A 243 -13.95 13.33 -19.25
CA TRP A 243 -13.26 13.09 -18.00
C TRP A 243 -11.84 13.60 -18.11
N ILE A 244 -11.29 14.02 -16.99
CA ILE A 244 -9.96 14.60 -16.90
C ILE A 244 -9.11 13.68 -16.03
N LEU A 245 -7.94 13.30 -16.56
CA LEU A 245 -6.90 12.62 -15.80
C LEU A 245 -5.95 13.69 -15.25
N ALA A 246 -5.85 13.83 -13.92
CA ALA A 246 -4.95 14.80 -13.32
C ALA A 246 -3.48 14.40 -13.56
N PRO A 247 -2.55 15.37 -13.48
CA PRO A 247 -1.13 15.03 -13.33
C PRO A 247 -0.93 14.09 -12.14
N PHE A 248 -0.19 13.00 -12.34
CA PHE A 248 0.15 11.99 -11.32
C PHE A 248 -0.99 11.07 -10.84
N ASP A 249 -2.19 11.19 -11.41
CA ASP A 249 -3.27 10.21 -11.18
C ASP A 249 -2.99 8.88 -11.87
N ASP A 250 -3.59 7.81 -11.33
CA ASP A 250 -3.47 6.47 -11.90
C ASP A 250 -4.50 6.32 -13.05
N PRO A 251 -4.06 6.13 -14.30
CA PRO A 251 -4.97 5.96 -15.42
C PRO A 251 -5.82 4.68 -15.30
N GLY A 252 -5.37 3.68 -14.52
CA GLY A 252 -6.06 2.41 -14.34
C GLY A 252 -7.50 2.59 -13.84
N MET A 253 -7.72 3.47 -12.85
CA MET A 253 -9.05 3.73 -12.31
C MET A 253 -10.00 4.32 -13.36
N LEU A 254 -9.53 5.30 -14.14
CA LEU A 254 -10.35 5.91 -15.18
C LEU A 254 -10.64 4.91 -16.31
N ILE A 255 -9.68 4.07 -16.68
CA ILE A 255 -9.86 3.03 -17.70
C ILE A 255 -10.87 1.96 -17.25
N ASP A 256 -10.81 1.55 -15.98
CA ASP A 256 -11.72 0.57 -15.40
C ASP A 256 -13.15 1.09 -15.26
N PHE A 257 -13.29 2.39 -14.98
CA PHE A 257 -14.58 3.08 -14.96
C PHE A 257 -15.17 3.25 -16.36
N LEU A 258 -14.37 3.71 -17.33
CA LEU A 258 -14.87 4.04 -18.68
C LEU A 258 -15.11 2.82 -19.56
N GLN A 259 -14.41 1.70 -19.33
CA GLN A 259 -14.53 0.45 -20.08
C GLN A 259 -14.60 0.68 -21.61
N PRO A 260 -13.52 1.24 -22.22
CA PRO A 260 -13.50 1.53 -23.65
C PRO A 260 -13.82 0.28 -24.47
N SER A 261 -14.68 0.45 -25.49
CA SER A 261 -15.13 -0.63 -26.37
C SER A 261 -15.47 -0.08 -27.75
N SER A 262 -15.67 -0.94 -28.74
CA SER A 262 -16.14 -0.53 -30.07
C SER A 262 -17.50 0.17 -30.06
N LEU A 263 -18.33 -0.07 -29.02
CA LEU A 263 -19.62 0.58 -28.82
C LEU A 263 -19.52 1.92 -28.11
N SER A 264 -18.41 2.18 -27.40
CA SER A 264 -18.14 3.41 -26.67
C SER A 264 -16.67 3.83 -26.84
N PRO A 265 -16.27 4.24 -28.07
CA PRO A 265 -14.91 4.67 -28.33
C PRO A 265 -14.61 5.99 -27.60
N LEU A 266 -13.41 6.08 -27.05
CA LEU A 266 -12.93 7.29 -26.38
C LEU A 266 -12.02 8.12 -27.31
N VAL A 267 -11.95 9.42 -27.03
CA VAL A 267 -11.02 10.36 -27.64
C VAL A 267 -10.11 10.88 -26.54
N VAL A 268 -8.82 10.56 -26.62
CA VAL A 268 -7.82 10.98 -25.64
C VAL A 268 -7.07 12.19 -26.20
N ARG A 269 -7.12 13.29 -25.45
CA ARG A 269 -6.51 14.56 -25.83
C ARG A 269 -5.62 15.05 -24.70
N SER A 270 -4.44 15.50 -25.04
CA SER A 270 -3.60 16.26 -24.13
C SER A 270 -4.26 17.60 -23.76
N SER A 271 -4.00 18.03 -22.53
CA SER A 271 -4.30 19.37 -22.05
C SER A 271 -3.10 19.84 -21.24
N ALA A 272 -2.23 20.66 -21.84
CA ALA A 272 -1.02 21.13 -21.18
C ALA A 272 -1.18 22.56 -20.65
N ILE A 273 -0.40 22.89 -19.62
CA ILE A 273 -0.27 24.25 -19.10
C ILE A 273 0.45 25.08 -20.17
N GLY A 274 -0.14 26.23 -20.55
CA GLY A 274 0.45 27.14 -21.54
C GLY A 274 0.35 26.69 -23.01
N GLU A 275 -0.43 25.65 -23.31
CA GLU A 275 -0.65 25.17 -24.69
C GLU A 275 -1.38 26.21 -25.57
N ASP A 276 -2.30 26.96 -24.94
CA ASP A 276 -3.11 28.03 -25.52
C ASP A 276 -2.99 29.29 -24.64
N SER A 277 -1.79 29.90 -24.59
CA SER A 277 -1.58 31.19 -23.90
C SER A 277 -1.63 32.36 -24.88
N GLU A 278 -1.91 33.57 -24.39
CA GLU A 278 -1.88 34.79 -25.23
C GLU A 278 -0.51 35.05 -25.87
N GLN A 279 0.58 34.46 -25.33
CA GLN A 279 1.96 34.71 -25.77
C GLN A 279 2.65 33.51 -26.43
N ALA A 280 2.06 32.32 -26.40
CA ALA A 280 2.60 31.13 -27.04
C ALA A 280 1.48 30.12 -27.37
N SER A 281 1.49 29.64 -28.62
CA SER A 281 0.64 28.54 -29.08
C SER A 281 1.52 27.32 -29.34
N ALA A 282 1.26 26.23 -28.62
CA ALA A 282 1.83 24.90 -28.88
C ALA A 282 0.84 24.00 -29.64
N ALA A 283 -0.07 24.61 -30.42
CA ALA A 283 -1.08 23.90 -31.19
C ALA A 283 -0.42 22.86 -32.13
N GLY A 284 -0.73 21.59 -31.92
CA GLY A 284 -0.24 20.47 -32.75
C GLY A 284 1.05 19.81 -32.28
N GLN A 285 1.64 20.21 -31.15
CA GLN A 285 2.81 19.53 -30.58
C GLN A 285 2.46 18.31 -29.73
N TYR A 286 1.20 18.19 -29.32
CA TYR A 286 0.75 17.12 -28.44
C TYR A 286 -0.19 16.14 -29.16
N GLU A 287 -0.06 14.87 -28.80
CA GLU A 287 -0.75 13.76 -29.44
C GLU A 287 -2.25 13.76 -29.10
N THR A 288 -3.09 13.56 -30.12
CA THR A 288 -4.51 13.27 -29.96
C THR A 288 -4.77 11.88 -30.52
N VAL A 289 -5.29 11.00 -29.69
CA VAL A 289 -5.61 9.62 -30.08
C VAL A 289 -7.12 9.49 -30.18
N LEU A 290 -7.59 9.20 -31.39
CA LEU A 290 -9.01 8.98 -31.68
C LEU A 290 -9.32 7.48 -31.62
N ASN A 291 -10.59 7.15 -31.36
CA ASN A 291 -11.12 5.78 -31.47
C ASN A 291 -10.42 4.76 -30.54
N VAL A 292 -10.17 5.16 -29.29
CA VAL A 292 -9.63 4.25 -28.26
C VAL A 292 -10.73 3.30 -27.80
N THR A 293 -10.58 2.01 -28.09
CA THR A 293 -11.62 0.97 -27.89
C THR A 293 -11.14 -0.23 -27.08
N SER A 294 -9.89 -0.22 -26.61
CA SER A 294 -9.33 -1.29 -25.79
C SER A 294 -8.54 -0.71 -24.61
N LYS A 295 -8.39 -1.52 -23.56
CA LYS A 295 -7.31 -1.34 -22.58
C LYS A 295 -5.99 -1.71 -23.27
N LEU A 296 -4.89 -1.05 -22.91
CA LEU A 296 -3.53 -1.37 -23.42
C LEU A 296 -3.23 -2.87 -23.33
#